data_AF-A0A7L3MSL2-F1
#
_entry.id   AF-A0A7L3MSL2-F1
#
_cell.length_a   1.000
_cell.length_b   1.000
_cell.length_c   1.000
_cell.angle_alpha   90.00
_cell.angle_beta   90.00
_cell.angle_gamma   90.00
#
_symmetry.space_group_name_H-M   'P 1'
#
loop_
_entity.id
_entity.type
_entity.pdbx_description
1 polymer ?
#
loop_
_entity_poly.entity_id
_entity_poly.type
_entity_poly.pdbx_seq_one_letter_code
_entity_poly.pdbx_strand_id
1 'polypeptide(L)'
;LVEDTKVLVQNATASQEKLAQAAQSSVSTITRLAEVVKLGAASLGSEDPETQVVLINAVKDVAKALGDLIGATKAAAGKAGDDPAVYQLKNSAKVMVTNVTSLLKTVKAVEDEATKGTRALEATIEHIRQELAVFSSPVPPAKVSTPEDFIRMTKGITMATAKAVAAGNSCRQEDVIATANLSRRAIADMLRSCK
;
A
#
# COMPACT_ATOMS: atom_id res chain seq x y z
N LEU A 1 -13.34 8.13 -11.51
CA LEU A 1 -12.81 9.45 -11.08
C LEU A 1 -11.94 10.13 -12.13
N VAL A 2 -10.83 9.53 -12.59
CA VAL A 2 -10.05 10.16 -13.69
C VAL A 2 -10.89 10.26 -14.96
N GLU A 3 -11.60 9.20 -15.34
CA GLU A 3 -12.52 9.26 -16.49
C GLU A 3 -13.67 10.24 -16.23
N ASP A 4 -14.28 10.23 -15.04
CA ASP A 4 -15.33 11.20 -14.67
C ASP A 4 -14.86 12.65 -14.82
N THR A 5 -13.60 12.94 -14.43
CA THR A 5 -12.96 14.26 -14.61
C THR A 5 -12.89 14.65 -16.08
N LYS A 6 -12.47 13.72 -16.94
CA LYS A 6 -12.42 13.92 -18.39
C LYS A 6 -13.81 14.15 -18.98
N VAL A 7 -14.80 13.35 -18.58
CA VAL A 7 -16.19 13.48 -19.02
C VAL A 7 -16.79 14.82 -18.61
N LEU A 8 -16.52 15.30 -17.38
CA LEU A 8 -16.93 16.63 -16.92
C LEU A 8 -16.35 17.75 -17.79
N VAL A 9 -15.05 17.69 -18.10
CA VAL A 9 -14.39 18.70 -18.95
C VAL A 9 -14.94 18.67 -20.38
N GLN A 10 -15.14 17.48 -20.95
CA GLN A 10 -15.68 17.31 -22.31
C GLN A 10 -17.13 17.80 -22.41
N ASN A 11 -17.94 17.59 -21.38
CA ASN A 11 -19.35 17.99 -21.39
C ASN A 11 -19.59 19.44 -20.95
N ALA A 12 -18.54 20.20 -20.61
CA ALA A 12 -18.68 21.63 -20.27
C ALA A 12 -19.29 22.44 -21.41
N THR A 13 -18.97 22.12 -22.66
CA THR A 13 -19.53 22.80 -23.84
C THR A 13 -20.68 22.02 -24.49
N ALA A 14 -21.09 20.90 -23.88
CA ALA A 14 -22.20 20.07 -24.36
C ALA A 14 -23.56 20.55 -23.79
N SER A 15 -24.60 19.72 -23.93
CA SER A 15 -25.91 20.02 -23.35
C SER A 15 -25.89 19.96 -21.82
N GLN A 16 -26.74 20.78 -21.18
CA GLN A 16 -26.91 20.80 -19.73
C GLN A 16 -27.28 19.43 -19.15
N GLU A 17 -28.04 18.63 -19.88
CA GLU A 17 -28.39 17.26 -19.50
C GLU A 17 -27.17 16.35 -19.38
N LYS A 18 -26.28 16.36 -20.39
CA LYS A 18 -25.03 15.58 -20.35
C LYS A 18 -24.11 16.03 -19.22
N LEU A 19 -24.05 17.34 -18.97
CA LEU A 19 -23.29 17.89 -17.85
C LEU A 19 -23.85 17.46 -16.50
N ALA A 20 -25.17 17.51 -16.31
CA ALA A 20 -25.83 17.07 -15.09
C ALA A 20 -25.58 15.57 -14.83
N GLN A 21 -25.70 14.73 -15.86
CA GLN A 21 -25.41 13.30 -15.76
C GLN A 21 -23.94 13.01 -15.41
N ALA A 22 -23.00 13.77 -16.00
CA ALA A 22 -21.57 13.67 -15.68
C ALA A 22 -21.28 14.05 -14.23
N ALA A 23 -21.88 15.14 -13.73
CA ALA A 23 -21.74 15.57 -12.34
C ALA A 23 -22.33 14.53 -11.38
N GLN A 24 -23.54 14.02 -11.65
CA GLN A 24 -24.18 12.99 -10.83
C GLN A 24 -23.35 11.70 -10.78
N SER A 25 -22.84 11.25 -11.93
CA SER A 25 -21.96 10.09 -12.01
C SER A 25 -20.69 10.29 -11.17
N SER A 26 -20.08 11.48 -11.27
CA SER A 26 -18.89 11.84 -10.48
C SER A 26 -19.15 11.82 -8.97
N VAL A 27 -20.30 12.36 -8.53
CA VAL A 27 -20.74 12.35 -7.12
C VAL A 27 -20.95 10.92 -6.61
N SER A 28 -21.56 10.06 -7.42
CA SER A 28 -21.72 8.64 -7.09
C SER A 28 -20.36 7.96 -6.91
N THR A 29 -19.42 8.18 -7.84
CA THR A 29 -18.08 7.59 -7.76
C THR A 29 -17.31 8.05 -6.52
N ILE A 30 -17.32 9.35 -6.18
CA ILE A 30 -16.60 9.83 -4.97
C ILE A 30 -17.25 9.33 -3.68
N THR A 31 -18.58 9.17 -3.65
CA THR A 31 -19.29 8.64 -2.48
C THR A 31 -18.85 7.21 -2.21
N ARG A 32 -18.86 6.35 -3.25
CA ARG A 32 -18.37 4.98 -3.16
C ARG A 32 -16.89 4.93 -2.78
N LEU A 33 -16.06 5.80 -3.36
CA LEU A 33 -14.64 5.88 -2.99
C LEU A 33 -14.46 6.24 -1.51
N ALA A 34 -15.18 7.24 -1.01
CA ALA A 34 -15.10 7.65 0.39
C ALA A 34 -15.53 6.52 1.33
N GLU A 35 -16.54 5.73 0.97
CA GLU A 35 -16.96 4.56 1.75
C GLU A 35 -15.86 3.50 1.84
N VAL A 36 -15.29 3.07 0.71
CA VAL A 36 -14.23 2.05 0.73
C VAL A 36 -12.96 2.56 1.39
N VAL A 37 -12.64 3.86 1.28
CA VAL A 37 -11.50 4.47 1.98
C VAL A 37 -11.73 4.50 3.49
N LYS A 38 -12.95 4.81 3.97
CA LYS A 38 -13.28 4.74 5.40
C LYS A 38 -13.16 3.32 5.94
N LEU A 39 -13.62 2.32 5.17
CA LEU A 39 -13.45 0.91 5.53
C LEU A 39 -11.97 0.50 5.56
N GLY A 40 -11.19 0.96 4.57
CA GLY A 40 -9.74 0.74 4.52
C GLY A 40 -9.02 1.37 5.72
N ALA A 41 -9.35 2.61 6.09
CA ALA A 41 -8.81 3.24 7.28
C ALA A 41 -9.17 2.45 8.54
N ALA A 42 -10.45 2.08 8.73
CA ALA A 42 -10.87 1.30 9.88
C ALA A 42 -10.14 -0.06 9.99
N SER A 43 -9.78 -0.67 8.85
CA SER A 43 -9.05 -1.95 8.82
C SER A 43 -7.60 -1.87 9.33
N LEU A 44 -7.02 -0.67 9.44
CA LEU A 44 -5.67 -0.47 9.99
C LEU A 44 -5.61 -0.66 11.51
N GLY A 45 -6.76 -0.73 12.19
CA GLY A 45 -6.81 -0.89 13.64
C GLY A 45 -6.57 0.42 14.40
N SER A 46 -7.12 0.52 15.60
CA SER A 46 -7.06 1.73 16.45
C SER A 46 -5.64 2.09 16.93
N GLU A 47 -4.69 1.18 16.77
CA GLU A 47 -3.29 1.32 17.10
C GLU A 47 -2.50 2.19 16.11
N ASP A 48 -3.04 2.48 14.92
CA ASP A 48 -2.43 3.38 13.93
C ASP A 48 -3.38 4.53 13.50
N PRO A 49 -3.78 5.42 14.43
CA PRO A 49 -4.72 6.50 14.13
C PRO A 49 -4.13 7.55 13.18
N GLU A 50 -2.81 7.72 13.15
CA GLU A 50 -2.14 8.70 12.30
C GLU A 50 -2.31 8.32 10.82
N THR A 51 -2.05 7.06 10.47
CA THR A 51 -2.23 6.57 9.09
C THR A 51 -3.70 6.58 8.67
N GLN A 52 -4.62 6.26 9.58
CA GLN A 52 -6.06 6.39 9.33
C GLN A 52 -6.45 7.82 8.94
N VAL A 53 -5.97 8.81 9.70
CA VAL A 53 -6.25 10.23 9.46
C VAL A 53 -5.66 10.69 8.14
N VAL A 54 -4.44 10.28 7.80
CA VAL A 54 -3.79 10.59 6.52
C VAL A 54 -4.63 10.05 5.35
N LEU A 55 -5.08 8.81 5.42
CA LEU A 55 -5.88 8.18 4.37
C LEU A 55 -7.26 8.85 4.19
N ILE A 56 -7.92 9.19 5.30
CA ILE A 56 -9.21 9.90 5.29
C ILE A 56 -9.05 11.32 4.73
N ASN A 57 -7.99 12.04 5.10
CA ASN A 57 -7.72 13.38 4.58
C ASN A 57 -7.43 13.34 3.07
N ALA A 58 -6.70 12.34 2.59
CA ALA A 58 -6.43 12.17 1.16
C ALA A 58 -7.72 12.05 0.34
N VAL A 59 -8.70 11.25 0.77
CA VAL A 59 -10.00 11.16 0.06
C VAL A 59 -10.86 12.42 0.24
N LYS A 60 -10.77 13.10 1.40
CA LYS A 60 -11.44 14.37 1.63
C LYS A 60 -10.96 15.45 0.66
N ASP A 61 -9.66 15.51 0.38
CA ASP A 61 -9.10 16.48 -0.54
C ASP A 61 -9.48 16.17 -2.00
N VAL A 62 -9.58 14.89 -2.38
CA VAL A 62 -10.19 14.47 -3.65
C VAL A 62 -11.66 14.92 -3.74
N ALA A 63 -12.44 14.78 -2.67
CA ALA A 63 -13.84 15.20 -2.67
C ALA A 63 -14.01 16.72 -2.81
N LYS A 64 -13.16 17.53 -2.14
CA LYS A 64 -13.13 18.99 -2.31
C LYS A 64 -12.76 19.37 -3.74
N ALA A 65 -11.68 18.79 -4.27
CA ALA A 65 -11.24 19.07 -5.64
C ALA A 65 -12.31 18.70 -6.68
N LEU A 66 -13.11 17.66 -6.43
CA LEU A 66 -14.24 17.33 -7.28
C LEU A 66 -15.37 18.38 -7.18
N GLY A 67 -15.66 18.88 -5.98
CA GLY A 67 -16.61 19.98 -5.78
C GLY A 67 -16.21 21.23 -6.56
N ASP A 68 -14.93 21.61 -6.47
CA ASP A 68 -14.35 22.74 -7.20
C ASP A 68 -14.38 22.50 -8.72
N LEU A 69 -14.14 21.26 -9.16
CA LEU A 69 -14.24 20.88 -10.57
C LEU A 69 -15.66 21.02 -11.09
N ILE A 70 -16.67 20.49 -10.40
CA ILE A 70 -18.08 20.62 -10.78
C ILE A 70 -18.49 22.10 -10.84
N GLY A 71 -18.04 22.90 -9.86
CA GLY A 71 -18.25 24.34 -9.84
C GLY A 71 -17.64 25.05 -11.06
N ALA A 72 -16.39 24.72 -11.40
CA ALA A 72 -15.71 25.25 -12.56
C ALA A 72 -16.38 24.81 -13.89
N THR A 73 -16.84 23.56 -13.98
CA THR A 73 -17.56 23.07 -15.15
C THR A 73 -18.87 23.82 -15.35
N LYS A 74 -19.63 24.08 -14.27
CA LYS A 74 -20.83 24.91 -14.32
C LYS A 74 -20.54 26.32 -14.79
N ALA A 75 -19.47 26.94 -14.30
CA ALA A 75 -19.06 28.30 -14.69
C ALA A 75 -18.59 28.40 -16.15
N ALA A 76 -18.08 27.30 -16.71
CA ALA A 76 -17.64 27.17 -18.10
C ALA A 76 -18.78 26.76 -19.06
N ALA A 77 -19.96 26.42 -18.54
CA ALA A 77 -21.02 25.80 -19.32
C ALA A 77 -21.50 26.69 -20.48
N GLY A 78 -21.43 26.17 -21.71
CA GLY A 78 -21.86 26.88 -22.92
C GLY A 78 -20.99 28.07 -23.34
N LYS A 79 -19.82 28.25 -22.73
CA LYS A 79 -18.88 29.33 -23.06
C LYS A 79 -17.91 28.94 -24.17
N ALA A 80 -17.35 29.95 -24.84
CA ALA A 80 -16.33 29.77 -25.86
C ALA A 80 -15.02 29.24 -25.26
N GLY A 81 -14.21 28.54 -26.07
CA GLY A 81 -13.01 27.85 -25.58
C GLY A 81 -11.89 28.75 -25.06
N ASP A 82 -11.91 30.04 -25.44
CA ASP A 82 -11.01 31.11 -25.01
C ASP A 82 -11.51 31.86 -23.76
N ASP A 83 -12.72 31.55 -23.26
CA ASP A 83 -13.26 32.17 -22.06
C ASP A 83 -12.40 31.81 -20.83
N PRO A 84 -12.10 32.78 -19.95
CA PRO A 84 -11.33 32.52 -18.72
C PRO A 84 -11.90 31.40 -17.84
N ALA A 85 -13.22 31.17 -17.83
CA ALA A 85 -13.83 30.08 -17.08
C ALA A 85 -13.48 28.69 -17.65
N VAL A 86 -13.30 28.57 -18.98
CA VAL A 86 -12.83 27.32 -19.60
C VAL A 86 -11.37 27.05 -19.24
N TYR A 87 -10.55 28.11 -19.11
CA TYR A 87 -9.19 27.97 -18.59
C TYR A 87 -9.18 27.51 -17.12
N GLN A 88 -10.03 28.09 -16.27
CA GLN A 88 -10.17 27.66 -14.87
C GLN A 88 -10.67 26.22 -14.75
N LEU A 89 -11.58 25.78 -15.62
CA LEU A 89 -12.00 24.38 -15.69
C LEU A 89 -10.82 23.44 -15.97
N LYS A 90 -9.95 23.76 -16.94
CA LYS A 90 -8.76 22.95 -17.24
C LYS A 90 -7.80 22.89 -16.04
N ASN A 91 -7.61 24.02 -15.34
CA ASN A 91 -6.79 24.06 -14.13
C ASN A 91 -7.40 23.23 -13.00
N SER A 92 -8.70 23.37 -12.76
CA SER A 92 -9.42 22.58 -11.74
C SER A 92 -9.35 21.08 -12.04
N ALA A 93 -9.48 20.67 -13.31
CA ALA A 93 -9.30 19.29 -13.72
C ALA A 93 -7.88 18.77 -13.45
N LYS A 94 -6.85 19.58 -13.70
CA LYS A 94 -5.46 19.24 -13.35
C LYS A 94 -5.28 19.07 -11.84
N VAL A 95 -5.86 19.95 -11.03
CA VAL A 95 -5.86 19.85 -9.56
C VAL A 95 -6.56 18.56 -9.12
N MET A 96 -7.69 18.21 -9.72
CA MET A 96 -8.41 16.97 -9.45
C MET A 96 -7.56 15.72 -9.74
N VAL A 97 -6.92 15.64 -10.92
CA VAL A 97 -6.01 14.52 -11.27
C VAL A 97 -4.83 14.45 -10.31
N THR A 98 -4.30 15.60 -9.88
CA THR A 98 -3.20 15.67 -8.91
C THR A 98 -3.64 15.08 -7.57
N ASN A 99 -4.81 15.45 -7.06
CA ASN A 99 -5.35 14.91 -5.80
C ASN A 99 -5.61 13.40 -5.88
N VAL A 100 -6.17 12.91 -6.99
CA VAL A 100 -6.33 11.46 -7.21
C VAL A 100 -4.98 10.74 -7.20
N THR A 101 -3.96 11.32 -7.84
CA THR A 101 -2.61 10.75 -7.85
C THR A 101 -2.00 10.72 -6.45
N SER A 102 -2.18 11.79 -5.67
CA SER A 102 -1.72 11.84 -4.27
C SER A 102 -2.42 10.81 -3.39
N LEU A 103 -3.72 10.57 -3.60
CA LEU A 103 -4.44 9.48 -2.92
C LEU A 103 -3.85 8.12 -3.27
N LEU A 104 -3.57 7.83 -4.55
CA LEU A 104 -2.94 6.57 -4.97
C LEU A 104 -1.57 6.37 -4.32
N LYS A 105 -0.75 7.43 -4.25
CA LYS A 105 0.54 7.39 -3.54
C LYS A 105 0.36 7.11 -2.05
N THR A 106 -0.64 7.71 -1.43
CA THR A 106 -0.97 7.50 -0.01
C THR A 106 -1.36 6.04 0.24
N VAL A 107 -2.32 5.51 -0.55
CA VAL A 107 -2.74 4.10 -0.47
C VAL A 107 -1.55 3.15 -0.63
N LYS A 108 -0.70 3.41 -1.62
CA LYS A 108 0.51 2.61 -1.84
C LYS A 108 1.46 2.64 -0.64
N ALA A 109 1.68 3.81 -0.04
CA ALA A 109 2.53 3.93 1.13
C ALA A 109 1.99 3.11 2.32
N VAL A 110 0.67 3.14 2.53
CA VAL A 110 -0.01 2.34 3.57
C VAL A 110 0.15 0.84 3.30
N GLU A 111 -0.07 0.40 2.06
CA GLU A 111 0.10 -1.00 1.66
C GLU A 111 1.55 -1.48 1.82
N ASP A 112 2.52 -0.66 1.40
CA ASP A 112 3.94 -0.98 1.53
C ASP A 112 4.34 -1.17 3.00
N GLU A 113 3.81 -0.32 3.89
CA GLU A 113 4.03 -0.39 5.33
C GLU A 113 3.32 -1.59 5.98
N ALA A 114 2.09 -1.89 5.55
CA ALA A 114 1.32 -3.04 6.04
C ALA A 114 1.90 -4.39 5.62
N THR A 115 2.74 -4.44 4.58
CA THR A 115 3.27 -5.69 4.01
C THR A 115 4.80 -5.85 4.12
N LYS A 116 5.52 -4.88 4.69
CA LYS A 116 7.00 -4.91 4.74
C LYS A 116 7.56 -6.14 5.47
N GLY A 117 6.93 -6.56 6.56
CA GLY A 117 7.30 -7.76 7.32
C GLY A 117 6.96 -9.03 6.56
N THR A 118 5.78 -9.08 5.94
CA THR A 118 5.39 -10.18 5.05
C THR A 118 6.42 -10.41 3.95
N ARG A 119 6.82 -9.35 3.23
CA ARG A 119 7.85 -9.42 2.18
C ARG A 119 9.21 -9.87 2.72
N ALA A 120 9.62 -9.38 3.90
CA ALA A 120 10.86 -9.81 4.54
C ALA A 120 10.84 -11.31 4.93
N LEU A 121 9.66 -11.82 5.33
CA LEU A 121 9.46 -13.22 5.64
C LEU A 121 9.49 -14.09 4.38
N GLU A 122 8.83 -13.69 3.30
CA GLU A 122 8.89 -14.36 2.00
C GLU A 122 10.34 -14.51 1.50
N ALA A 123 11.11 -13.42 1.55
CA ALA A 123 12.53 -13.44 1.20
C ALA A 123 13.36 -14.36 2.12
N THR A 124 12.98 -14.48 3.39
CA THR A 124 13.61 -15.42 4.34
C THR A 124 13.31 -16.87 4.00
N ILE A 125 12.06 -17.19 3.66
CA ILE A 125 11.64 -18.53 3.26
C ILE A 125 12.43 -18.94 2.01
N GLU A 126 12.56 -18.06 1.02
CA GLU A 126 13.31 -18.37 -0.20
C GLU A 126 14.79 -18.60 0.08
N HIS A 127 15.39 -17.78 0.94
CA HIS A 127 16.77 -18.00 1.39
C HIS A 127 16.97 -19.35 2.09
N ILE A 128 16.02 -19.76 2.94
CA ILE A 128 16.07 -21.08 3.61
C ILE A 128 15.99 -22.21 2.59
N ARG A 129 15.16 -22.09 1.54
CA ARG A 129 15.13 -23.09 0.45
C ARG A 129 16.48 -23.23 -0.25
N GLN A 130 17.17 -22.11 -0.49
CA GLN A 130 18.51 -22.11 -1.07
C GLN A 130 19.54 -22.79 -0.15
N GLU A 131 19.55 -22.45 1.15
CA GLU A 131 20.45 -23.11 2.11
C GLU A 131 20.13 -24.61 2.25
N LEU A 132 18.86 -25.03 2.19
CA LEU A 132 18.47 -26.44 2.18
C LEU A 132 18.96 -27.18 0.93
N ALA A 133 18.95 -26.53 -0.25
CA ALA A 133 19.51 -27.11 -1.46
C ALA A 133 21.03 -27.29 -1.34
N VAL A 134 21.74 -26.30 -0.78
CA VAL A 134 23.18 -26.42 -0.48
C VAL A 134 23.43 -27.53 0.53
N PHE A 135 22.64 -27.61 1.61
CA PHE A 135 22.73 -28.64 2.63
C PHE A 135 22.58 -30.05 2.01
N SER A 136 21.58 -30.24 1.16
CA SER A 136 21.29 -31.54 0.53
C SER A 136 22.25 -31.94 -0.60
N SER A 137 23.13 -31.03 -1.03
CA SER A 137 24.12 -31.32 -2.08
C SER A 137 25.20 -32.31 -1.61
N PRO A 138 25.82 -33.10 -2.51
CA PRO A 138 26.90 -34.01 -2.15
C PRO A 138 28.24 -33.29 -1.86
N VAL A 139 28.29 -31.96 -1.98
CA VAL A 139 29.51 -31.17 -1.76
C VAL A 139 29.83 -31.15 -0.27
N PRO A 140 31.04 -31.59 0.14
CA PRO A 140 31.44 -31.54 1.55
C PRO A 140 31.57 -30.09 2.04
N PRO A 141 31.28 -29.81 3.31
CA PRO A 141 31.41 -28.46 3.85
C PRO A 141 32.88 -28.03 3.90
N ALA A 142 33.13 -26.74 3.69
CA ALA A 142 34.49 -26.20 3.74
C ALA A 142 35.10 -26.21 5.16
N LYS A 143 34.26 -26.36 6.19
CA LYS A 143 34.66 -26.41 7.60
C LYS A 143 33.85 -27.50 8.30
N VAL A 144 34.51 -28.20 9.22
CA VAL A 144 33.86 -29.17 10.10
C VAL A 144 33.48 -28.47 11.39
N SER A 145 32.29 -28.78 11.92
CA SER A 145 31.79 -28.27 13.21
C SER A 145 31.80 -29.38 14.25
N THR A 146 31.96 -29.03 15.52
CA THR A 146 31.84 -30.01 16.61
C THR A 146 30.36 -30.30 16.93
N PRO A 147 30.03 -31.48 17.48
CA PRO A 147 28.70 -31.75 18.00
C PRO A 147 28.24 -30.70 19.03
N GLU A 148 29.15 -30.20 19.86
CA GLU A 148 28.90 -29.15 20.85
C GLU A 148 28.49 -27.81 20.19
N ASP A 149 29.10 -27.47 19.04
CA ASP A 149 28.69 -26.31 18.25
C ASP A 149 27.28 -26.47 17.68
N PHE A 150 26.93 -27.68 17.20
CA PHE A 150 25.58 -27.98 16.73
C PHE A 150 24.55 -27.90 17.85
N ILE A 151 24.84 -28.46 19.02
CA ILE A 151 23.99 -28.34 20.21
C ILE A 151 23.77 -26.87 20.56
N ARG A 152 24.80 -26.01 20.44
CA ARG A 152 24.65 -24.57 20.70
C ARG A 152 23.66 -23.90 19.75
N MET A 153 23.54 -24.36 18.50
CA MET A 153 22.58 -23.83 17.52
C MET A 153 21.12 -24.12 17.89
N THR A 154 20.83 -25.22 18.61
CA THR A 154 19.46 -25.55 19.03
C THR A 154 18.82 -24.45 19.88
N LYS A 155 19.62 -23.75 20.71
CA LYS A 155 19.16 -22.58 21.47
C LYS A 155 18.68 -21.45 20.55
N GLY A 156 19.38 -21.22 19.44
CA GLY A 156 19.01 -20.22 18.44
C GLY A 156 17.66 -20.53 17.80
N ILE A 157 17.38 -21.80 17.51
CA ILE A 157 16.09 -22.26 17.00
C ILE A 157 14.98 -22.04 18.02
N THR A 158 15.18 -22.41 19.29
CA THR A 158 14.20 -22.17 20.35
C THR A 158 13.82 -20.69 20.46
N MET A 159 14.82 -19.80 20.42
CA MET A 159 14.59 -18.35 20.44
C MET A 159 13.85 -17.86 19.18
N ALA A 160 14.23 -18.35 18.00
CA ALA A 160 13.56 -18.01 16.74
C ALA A 160 12.08 -18.44 16.75
N THR A 161 11.78 -19.65 17.21
CA THR A 161 10.42 -20.17 17.34
C THR A 161 9.59 -19.33 18.32
N ALA A 162 10.12 -19.03 19.50
CA ALA A 162 9.43 -18.19 20.48
C ALA A 162 9.10 -16.80 19.91
N LYS A 163 10.06 -16.20 19.19
CA LYS A 163 9.88 -14.89 18.55
C LYS A 163 8.86 -14.94 17.41
N ALA A 164 8.84 -16.01 16.62
CA ALA A 164 7.86 -16.20 15.57
C ALA A 164 6.42 -16.28 16.10
N VAL A 165 6.21 -17.01 17.20
CA VAL A 165 4.91 -17.05 17.89
C VAL A 165 4.53 -15.66 18.40
N ALA A 166 5.46 -14.95 19.02
CA ALA A 166 5.21 -13.59 19.52
C ALA A 166 4.85 -12.61 18.40
N ALA A 167 5.57 -12.64 17.27
CA ALA A 167 5.29 -11.80 16.10
C ALA A 167 3.93 -12.13 15.45
N GLY A 168 3.56 -13.42 15.41
CA GLY A 168 2.25 -13.85 14.94
C GLY A 168 1.11 -13.33 15.82
N ASN A 169 1.33 -13.29 17.14
CA ASN A 169 0.34 -12.76 18.09
C ASN A 169 0.26 -11.23 18.08
N SER A 170 1.37 -10.52 17.83
CA SER A 170 1.39 -9.06 17.84
C SER A 170 0.88 -8.45 16.53
N CYS A 171 0.94 -9.20 15.42
CA CYS A 171 0.64 -8.72 14.06
C CYS A 171 1.46 -7.48 13.63
N ARG A 172 2.53 -7.15 14.36
CA ARG A 172 3.37 -5.98 14.06
C ARG A 172 4.39 -6.33 12.99
N GLN A 173 4.41 -5.55 11.92
CA GLN A 173 5.34 -5.77 10.81
C GLN A 173 6.82 -5.73 11.26
N GLU A 174 7.17 -4.89 12.24
CA GLU A 174 8.52 -4.85 12.83
C GLU A 174 8.91 -6.16 13.53
N ASP A 175 7.97 -6.76 14.28
CA ASP A 175 8.21 -8.05 14.94
C ASP A 175 8.37 -9.17 13.90
N VAL A 176 7.62 -9.11 12.80
CA VAL A 176 7.75 -10.04 11.67
C VAL A 176 9.12 -9.87 10.99
N ILE A 177 9.60 -8.65 10.73
CA ILE A 177 10.95 -8.40 10.20
C ILE A 177 12.01 -8.95 11.15
N ALA A 178 11.89 -8.66 12.44
CA ALA A 178 12.85 -9.08 13.45
C ALA A 178 12.87 -10.60 13.64
N THR A 179 11.73 -11.27 13.40
CA THR A 179 11.62 -12.73 13.32
C THR A 179 12.26 -13.26 12.06
N ALA A 180 11.95 -12.70 10.89
CA ALA A 180 12.50 -13.10 9.60
C ALA A 180 14.04 -13.10 9.62
N ASN A 181 14.66 -12.04 10.13
CA ASN A 181 16.11 -11.95 10.25
C ASN A 181 16.70 -12.97 11.23
N LEU A 182 16.04 -13.20 12.37
CA LEU A 182 16.50 -14.18 13.36
C LEU A 182 16.39 -15.61 12.82
N SER A 183 15.26 -15.95 12.21
CA SER A 183 15.01 -17.27 11.60
C SER A 183 15.98 -17.56 10.47
N ARG A 184 16.26 -16.57 9.61
CA ARG A 184 17.26 -16.69 8.53
C ARG A 184 18.62 -17.13 9.08
N ARG A 185 19.10 -16.43 10.10
CA ARG A 185 20.40 -16.72 10.74
C ARG A 185 20.40 -18.07 11.45
N ALA A 186 19.39 -18.33 12.29
CA ALA A 186 19.35 -19.53 13.10
C ALA A 186 19.30 -20.80 12.25
N ILE A 187 18.54 -20.79 11.14
CA ILE A 187 18.45 -21.94 10.24
C ILE A 187 19.74 -22.11 9.43
N ALA A 188 20.32 -21.03 8.90
CA ALA A 188 21.59 -21.12 8.17
C ALA A 188 22.72 -21.66 9.06
N ASP A 189 22.85 -21.13 10.29
CA ASP A 189 23.86 -21.59 11.25
C ASP A 189 23.63 -23.08 11.63
N MET A 190 22.38 -23.50 11.81
CA MET A 190 22.03 -24.90 12.12
C MET A 190 22.37 -25.84 10.96
N LEU A 191 21.98 -25.50 9.72
CA LEU A 191 22.24 -26.34 8.54
C LEU A 191 23.74 -26.48 8.28
N ARG A 192 24.50 -25.40 8.42
CA ARG A 192 25.96 -25.42 8.25
C ARG A 192 26.68 -26.21 9.32
N SER A 193 26.21 -26.16 10.56
CA SER A 193 26.79 -26.94 11.66
C SER A 193 26.40 -28.41 11.62
N CYS A 194 25.27 -28.75 10.98
CA CYS A 194 24.77 -30.12 10.85
C CYS A 194 25.41 -30.90 9.69
N LYS A 195 25.81 -30.19 8.62
CA LYS A 195 26.44 -30.76 7.43
C LYS A 195 27.92 -31.03 7.66
#